data_AF-A0A952H2N0-F1
#
_entry.id   AF-A0A952H2N0-F1
#
_cell.length_a   1.000
_cell.length_b   1.000
_cell.length_c   1.000
_cell.angle_alpha   90.00
_cell.angle_beta   90.00
_cell.angle_gamma   90.00
#
_symmetry.space_group_name_H-M   'P 1'
#
loop_
_entity.id
_entity.type
_entity.pdbx_description
1 polymer ?
#
loop_
_entity_poly.entity_id
_entity_poly.type
_entity_poly.pdbx_seq_one_letter_code
_entity_poly.pdbx_strand_id
1 'polypeptide(L)'
;MSDPADLRQFARTDFLAAQHDADSLPGWVFKPVQFSQGPAGLVLNMSDGGLQVLTSAAEPLTESKYEVVLLLGRADMDSDDEQVSWFNGVVERKWSRPVPRMGILHGMCFTARNSTAEQFLAGHHAALESGQWVRCVLLKVPG
;
A
#
# COMPACT_ATOMS: atom_id res chain seq x y z
N MET A 1 29.14 7.09 -7.02
CA MET A 1 27.74 6.67 -7.28
C MET A 1 26.87 7.50 -6.36
N SER A 2 25.94 8.27 -6.91
CA SER A 2 24.97 9.02 -6.09
C SER A 2 24.14 8.03 -5.28
N ASP A 3 23.77 8.38 -4.04
CA ASP A 3 22.85 7.55 -3.28
C ASP A 3 21.51 7.51 -4.04
N PRO A 4 20.88 6.35 -4.26
CA PRO A 4 19.53 6.29 -4.83
C PRO A 4 18.51 7.16 -4.06
N ALA A 5 18.76 7.48 -2.79
CA ALA A 5 18.00 8.47 -2.03
C ALA A 5 18.13 9.89 -2.62
N ASP A 6 19.31 10.28 -3.12
CA ASP A 6 19.58 11.59 -3.73
C ASP A 6 18.86 11.78 -5.08
N LEU A 7 18.43 10.69 -5.70
CA LEU A 7 17.67 10.69 -6.97
C LEU A 7 16.15 10.70 -6.74
N ARG A 8 15.68 10.65 -5.49
CA ARG A 8 14.24 10.67 -5.18
C ARG A 8 13.67 12.06 -5.38
N GLN A 9 12.59 12.12 -6.14
CA GLN A 9 11.83 13.35 -6.36
C GLN A 9 10.85 13.66 -5.21
N PHE A 10 10.45 12.65 -4.44
CA PHE A 10 9.47 12.76 -3.37
C PHE A 10 9.96 12.04 -2.11
N ALA A 11 9.85 12.71 -0.96
CA ALA A 11 10.07 12.08 0.34
C ALA A 11 9.05 10.95 0.55
N ARG A 12 9.47 9.86 1.21
CA ARG A 12 8.61 8.70 1.43
C ARG A 12 8.36 8.53 2.92
N THR A 13 7.12 8.21 3.27
CA THR A 13 6.70 7.83 4.62
C THR A 13 6.73 6.31 4.72
N ASP A 14 7.58 5.77 5.58
CA ASP A 14 7.67 4.32 5.83
C ASP A 14 6.65 3.90 6.90
N PHE A 15 5.85 2.88 6.59
CA PHE A 15 4.81 2.37 7.48
C PHE A 15 5.28 1.19 8.34
N LEU A 16 6.54 0.75 8.20
CA LEU A 16 7.09 -0.37 8.98
C LEU A 16 7.52 0.02 10.41
N ALA A 17 7.79 1.30 10.67
CA ALA A 17 8.11 1.79 12.02
C ALA A 17 6.93 1.68 13.00
N ALA A 18 5.71 1.52 12.46
CA ALA A 18 4.49 1.25 13.20
C ALA A 18 4.41 -0.16 13.81
N GLN A 19 5.29 -1.09 13.40
CA GLN A 19 5.30 -2.50 13.83
C GLN A 19 6.13 -2.72 15.10
N HIS A 20 5.92 -1.91 16.14
CA HIS A 20 6.67 -2.05 17.40
C HIS A 20 6.30 -3.29 18.21
N ASP A 21 5.24 -4.00 17.84
CA ASP A 21 4.80 -5.20 18.54
C ASP A 21 4.88 -6.43 17.62
N ALA A 22 5.68 -7.42 18.04
CA ALA A 22 5.88 -8.67 17.29
C ALA A 22 4.62 -9.54 17.27
N ASP A 23 3.67 -9.31 18.20
CA ASP A 23 2.36 -9.96 18.19
C ASP A 23 1.37 -9.26 17.24
N SER A 24 1.69 -8.04 16.81
CA SER A 24 0.95 -7.29 15.76
C SER A 24 1.44 -7.66 14.36
N LEU A 25 1.69 -8.95 14.12
CA LEU A 25 1.92 -9.43 12.76
C LEU A 25 0.73 -9.04 11.89
N PRO A 26 0.95 -8.56 10.67
CA PRO A 26 -0.12 -8.26 9.76
C PRO A 26 -0.95 -9.53 9.54
N GLY A 27 -2.11 -9.62 10.19
CA GLY A 27 -3.07 -10.69 9.95
C GLY A 27 -3.31 -10.76 8.45
N TRP A 28 -3.10 -11.94 7.86
CA TRP A 28 -3.24 -12.12 6.42
C TRP A 28 -4.59 -11.58 5.97
N VAL A 29 -4.49 -10.66 5.02
CA VAL A 29 -5.42 -9.56 4.73
C VAL A 29 -6.85 -10.03 4.47
N PHE A 30 -7.76 -9.74 5.41
CA PHE A 30 -9.19 -9.73 5.11
C PHE A 30 -9.46 -8.65 4.05
N LYS A 31 -10.10 -9.06 2.95
CA LYS A 31 -10.59 -8.14 1.91
C LYS A 31 -12.07 -7.88 2.21
N PRO A 32 -12.53 -6.61 2.27
CA PRO A 32 -13.96 -6.34 2.21
C PRO A 32 -14.57 -7.06 1.00
N VAL A 33 -15.74 -7.70 1.15
CA VAL A 33 -16.35 -8.58 0.12
C VAL A 33 -16.45 -7.89 -1.24
N GLN A 34 -16.72 -6.59 -1.25
CA GLN A 34 -16.80 -5.74 -2.44
C GLN A 34 -15.50 -5.67 -3.26
N PHE A 35 -14.35 -6.02 -2.68
CA PHE A 35 -13.03 -6.02 -3.32
C PHE A 35 -12.43 -7.42 -3.49
N SER A 36 -13.26 -8.47 -3.37
CA SER A 36 -12.84 -9.88 -3.47
C SER A 36 -12.08 -10.22 -4.76
N GLN A 37 -12.27 -9.45 -5.83
CA GLN A 37 -11.71 -9.69 -7.16
C GLN A 37 -10.28 -9.14 -7.36
N GLY A 38 -9.78 -8.27 -6.48
CA GLY A 38 -8.45 -7.67 -6.60
C GLY A 38 -7.42 -8.33 -5.68
N PRO A 39 -6.15 -8.48 -6.12
CA PRO A 39 -5.07 -8.87 -5.22
C PRO A 39 -4.93 -7.89 -4.05
N ALA A 40 -4.85 -8.42 -2.84
CA ALA A 40 -4.55 -7.62 -1.65
C ALA A 40 -3.04 -7.41 -1.51
N GLY A 41 -2.68 -6.27 -0.93
CA GLY A 41 -1.30 -5.94 -0.64
C GLY A 41 -1.13 -5.18 0.67
N LEU A 42 0.06 -5.33 1.26
CA LEU A 42 0.52 -4.49 2.35
C LEU A 42 1.33 -3.34 1.76
N VAL A 43 0.95 -2.11 2.08
CA VAL A 43 1.73 -0.93 1.66
C VAL A 43 2.87 -0.75 2.67
N LEU A 44 4.11 -0.80 2.19
CA LEU A 44 5.29 -0.65 3.05
C LEU A 44 5.68 0.82 3.23
N ASN A 45 5.47 1.62 2.19
CA ASN A 45 5.67 3.06 2.21
C ASN A 45 4.94 3.73 1.05
N MET A 46 4.75 5.04 1.19
CA MET A 46 4.13 5.88 0.18
C MET A 46 4.81 7.24 0.11
N SER A 47 4.73 7.86 -1.07
CA SER A 47 5.04 9.26 -1.33
C SER A 47 4.05 9.82 -2.34
N ASP A 48 4.10 11.12 -2.61
CA ASP A 48 3.21 11.78 -3.58
C ASP A 48 3.31 11.23 -5.00
N GLY A 49 4.46 10.61 -5.33
CA GLY A 49 4.74 10.00 -6.61
C GLY A 49 4.40 8.50 -6.70
N GLY A 50 4.20 7.80 -5.58
CA GLY A 50 3.89 6.37 -5.63
C GLY A 50 4.16 5.59 -4.34
N LEU A 51 3.99 4.27 -4.43
CA LEU A 51 3.93 3.37 -3.29
C LEU A 51 4.68 2.07 -3.51
N GLN A 52 5.16 1.47 -2.42
CA GLN A 52 5.66 0.09 -2.44
C GLN A 52 4.63 -0.84 -1.80
N VAL A 53 4.29 -1.92 -2.52
CA VAL A 53 3.31 -2.90 -2.08
C VAL A 53 3.93 -4.28 -2.05
N LEU A 54 3.75 -4.99 -0.95
CA LEU A 54 4.01 -6.41 -0.85
C LEU A 54 2.70 -7.17 -1.10
N THR A 55 2.65 -8.02 -2.12
CA THR A 55 1.52 -8.90 -2.40
C THR A 55 1.89 -10.37 -2.19
N SER A 56 0.87 -11.22 -2.06
CA SER A 56 1.07 -12.67 -2.04
C SER A 56 1.62 -13.17 -3.37
N ALA A 57 2.58 -14.10 -3.30
CA ALA A 57 3.07 -14.80 -4.50
C ALA A 57 2.01 -15.72 -5.13
N ALA A 58 0.95 -16.08 -4.39
CA ALA A 58 -0.16 -16.88 -4.90
C ALA A 58 -1.11 -16.10 -5.83
N GLU A 59 -1.13 -14.77 -5.72
CA GLU A 59 -1.96 -13.88 -6.55
C GLU A 59 -1.05 -12.85 -7.27
N PRO A 60 -0.27 -13.29 -8.28
CA PRO A 60 0.65 -12.39 -8.98
C PRO A 60 -0.09 -11.33 -9.79
N LEU A 61 0.44 -10.12 -9.79
CA LEU A 61 -0.08 -9.03 -10.62
C LEU A 61 0.24 -9.28 -12.10
N THR A 62 -0.79 -9.35 -12.94
CA THR A 62 -0.69 -9.57 -14.40
C THR A 62 -0.63 -8.30 -15.22
N GLU A 63 -1.20 -7.18 -14.73
CA GLU A 63 -1.33 -5.94 -15.49
C GLU A 63 -0.19 -4.96 -15.20
N SER A 64 0.03 -4.00 -16.09
CA SER A 64 0.96 -2.88 -15.84
C SER A 64 0.32 -1.77 -15.01
N LYS A 65 -1.02 -1.66 -15.01
CA LYS A 65 -1.78 -0.61 -14.33
C LYS A 65 -2.88 -1.20 -13.45
N TYR A 66 -3.10 -0.57 -12.31
CA TYR A 66 -4.14 -0.92 -11.35
C TYR A 66 -4.78 0.35 -10.79
N GLU A 67 -6.05 0.27 -10.46
CA GLU A 67 -6.63 1.18 -9.46
C GLU A 67 -6.28 0.63 -8.09
N VAL A 68 -5.62 1.45 -7.27
CA VAL A 68 -5.31 1.13 -5.88
C VAL A 68 -6.39 1.74 -4.99
N VAL A 69 -6.92 0.91 -4.10
CA VAL A 69 -7.79 1.33 -3.01
C VAL A 69 -7.03 1.12 -1.71
N LEU A 70 -6.78 2.18 -0.94
CA LEU A 70 -6.13 2.05 0.36
C LEU A 70 -7.14 1.71 1.46
N LEU A 71 -6.70 0.95 2.44
CA LEU A 71 -7.48 0.54 3.61
C LEU A 71 -6.61 0.75 4.85
N LEU A 72 -7.12 1.47 5.84
CA LEU A 72 -6.43 1.63 7.12
C LEU A 72 -6.88 0.52 8.06
N GLY A 73 -5.91 -0.16 8.67
CA GLY A 73 -6.19 -1.15 9.71
C GLY A 73 -5.62 -0.73 11.05
N ARG A 74 -6.03 -1.45 12.09
CA ARG A 74 -5.27 -1.61 13.33
C ARG A 74 -5.24 -3.09 13.73
N ALA A 75 -4.31 -3.46 14.59
CA ALA A 75 -4.29 -4.80 15.19
C ALA A 75 -5.38 -4.98 16.27
N ASP A 76 -5.88 -3.89 16.85
CA ASP A 76 -6.83 -3.86 17.97
C ASP A 76 -8.30 -3.59 17.55
N MET A 77 -8.59 -3.57 16.25
CA MET A 77 -9.93 -3.27 15.74
C MET A 77 -10.59 -4.51 15.15
N ASP A 78 -11.81 -4.80 15.58
CA ASP A 78 -12.68 -5.79 14.94
C ASP A 78 -12.94 -5.38 13.48
N SER A 79 -13.13 -6.37 12.60
CA SER A 79 -13.27 -6.16 11.14
C SER A 79 -14.37 -5.18 10.75
N ASP A 80 -15.35 -4.97 11.63
CA ASP A 80 -16.51 -4.12 11.41
C ASP A 80 -16.21 -2.62 11.62
N ASP A 81 -15.09 -2.30 12.28
CA ASP A 81 -14.64 -0.92 12.50
C ASP A 81 -13.51 -0.50 11.53
N GLU A 82 -13.14 -1.34 10.55
CA GLU A 82 -12.16 -0.98 9.52
C GLU A 82 -12.59 0.30 8.78
N GLN A 83 -11.86 1.39 8.99
CA GLN A 83 -12.10 2.62 8.26
C GLN A 83 -11.55 2.50 6.84
N VAL A 84 -12.47 2.33 5.88
CA VAL A 84 -12.18 2.51 4.46
C VAL A 84 -11.82 3.98 4.24
N SER A 85 -10.53 4.27 4.23
CA SER A 85 -10.05 5.57 3.77
C SER A 85 -10.02 5.54 2.25
N TRP A 86 -10.96 6.24 1.63
CA TRP A 86 -11.15 6.26 0.18
C TRP A 86 -10.03 7.06 -0.50
N PHE A 87 -8.80 6.54 -0.50
CA PHE A 87 -7.85 6.85 -1.55
C PHE A 87 -8.11 5.90 -2.71
N ASN A 88 -8.54 6.45 -3.85
CA ASN A 88 -8.54 5.75 -5.12
C ASN A 88 -7.57 6.45 -6.09
N GLY A 89 -6.61 5.69 -6.61
CA GLY A 89 -5.63 6.23 -7.54
C GLY A 89 -5.24 5.20 -8.58
N VAL A 90 -4.98 5.63 -9.82
CA VAL A 90 -4.40 4.72 -10.80
C VAL A 90 -2.88 4.72 -10.63
N VAL A 91 -2.32 3.53 -10.47
CA VAL A 91 -0.89 3.28 -10.35
C VAL A 91 -0.39 2.45 -11.51
N GLU A 92 0.83 2.74 -11.96
CA GLU A 92 1.58 1.94 -12.91
C GLU A 92 2.73 1.22 -12.19
N ARG A 93 2.80 -0.09 -12.36
CA ARG A 93 3.86 -0.93 -11.81
C ARG A 93 5.16 -0.72 -12.59
N LYS A 94 6.18 -0.19 -11.91
CA LYS A 94 7.50 0.09 -12.51
C LYS A 94 8.49 -1.06 -12.36
N TRP A 95 8.40 -1.82 -11.27
CA TRP A 95 9.22 -3.00 -11.04
C TRP A 95 8.53 -3.97 -10.09
N SER A 96 9.00 -5.23 -10.12
CA SER A 96 8.61 -6.28 -9.18
C SER A 96 9.84 -7.08 -8.78
N ARG A 97 9.92 -7.48 -7.51
CA ARG A 97 11.00 -8.29 -6.98
C ARG A 97 10.45 -9.33 -5.99
N PRO A 98 10.71 -10.63 -6.18
CA PRO A 98 10.37 -11.64 -5.18
C PRO A 98 11.08 -11.36 -3.84
N VAL A 99 10.34 -11.54 -2.74
CA VAL A 99 10.88 -11.50 -1.37
C VAL A 99 10.74 -12.90 -0.79
N PRO A 100 11.85 -13.63 -0.58
CA PRO A 100 11.82 -15.01 -0.11
C PRO A 100 10.94 -15.17 1.13
N ARG A 101 10.04 -16.16 1.10
CA ARG A 101 9.12 -16.51 2.21
C ARG A 101 8.09 -15.44 2.58
N MET A 102 8.01 -14.32 1.86
CA MET A 102 7.04 -13.26 2.14
C MET A 102 6.06 -13.02 0.99
N GLY A 103 6.55 -12.93 -0.26
CA GLY A 103 5.70 -12.60 -1.39
C GLY A 103 6.44 -11.90 -2.52
N ILE A 104 5.77 -10.97 -3.19
CA ILE A 104 6.35 -10.16 -4.27
C ILE A 104 6.24 -8.68 -3.88
N LEU A 105 7.38 -8.00 -3.86
CA LEU A 105 7.45 -6.56 -3.63
C LEU A 105 7.37 -5.82 -4.96
N HIS A 106 6.50 -4.82 -5.01
CA HIS A 106 6.26 -3.99 -6.19
C HIS A 106 6.58 -2.53 -5.88
N GLY A 107 7.19 -1.85 -6.84
CA GLY A 107 7.25 -0.40 -6.87
C GLY A 107 6.26 0.13 -7.89
N MET A 108 5.35 0.98 -7.44
CA MET A 108 4.29 1.54 -8.27
C MET A 108 4.34 3.07 -8.25
N CYS A 109 3.99 3.68 -9.38
CA CYS A 109 4.00 5.13 -9.57
C CYS A 109 2.58 5.60 -9.88
N PHE A 110 2.13 6.70 -9.27
CA PHE A 110 0.83 7.28 -9.61
C PHE A 110 0.86 7.82 -11.04
N THR A 111 -0.20 7.55 -11.80
CA THR A 111 -0.31 8.04 -13.18
C THR A 111 -0.81 9.48 -13.24
N ALA A 112 -1.62 9.90 -12.25
CA ALA A 112 -2.08 11.26 -12.11
C ALA A 112 -1.00 12.13 -11.44
N ARG A 113 -0.76 13.34 -11.99
CA ARG A 113 0.21 14.30 -11.43
C ARG A 113 -0.23 14.93 -10.11
N ASN A 114 -1.50 14.80 -9.74
CA ASN A 114 -2.14 15.36 -8.57
C ASN A 114 -2.83 14.27 -7.74
N SER A 115 -2.14 13.14 -7.53
CA SER A 115 -2.68 12.09 -6.66
C SER A 115 -3.05 12.69 -5.29
N THR A 116 -4.15 12.24 -4.69
CA THR A 116 -4.56 12.66 -3.34
C THR A 116 -3.71 12.01 -2.24
N ALA A 117 -2.52 11.51 -2.59
CA ALA A 117 -1.64 10.76 -1.71
C ALA A 117 -1.10 11.64 -0.59
N GLU A 118 -0.73 12.89 -0.91
CA GLU A 118 -0.32 13.89 0.08
C GLU A 118 -1.45 14.17 1.08
N GLN A 119 -2.68 14.35 0.58
CA GLN A 119 -3.86 14.57 1.42
C GLN A 119 -4.16 13.35 2.31
N PHE A 120 -3.98 12.14 1.79
CA PHE A 120 -4.08 10.92 2.58
C PHE A 120 -3.03 10.87 3.68
N LEU A 121 -1.75 11.13 3.37
CA LEU A 121 -0.67 11.11 4.35
C LEU A 121 -0.88 12.16 5.44
N ALA A 122 -1.28 13.37 5.06
CA ALA A 122 -1.57 14.45 6.00
C ALA A 122 -2.79 14.14 6.87
N GLY A 123 -3.88 13.64 6.26
CA GLY A 123 -5.14 13.33 6.95
C GLY A 123 -5.03 12.19 7.96
N HIS A 124 -4.09 11.25 7.75
CA HIS A 124 -3.92 10.08 8.61
C HIS A 124 -2.59 10.08 9.37
N HIS A 125 -1.87 11.20 9.37
CA HIS A 125 -0.54 11.32 9.99
C HIS A 125 -0.51 10.79 11.43
N ALA A 126 -1.43 11.26 12.29
CA ALA A 126 -1.51 10.82 13.68
C ALA A 126 -1.79 9.31 13.82
N ALA A 127 -2.58 8.74 12.91
CA ALA A 127 -2.93 7.34 12.92
C ALA A 127 -1.74 6.47 12.51
N LEU A 128 -1.00 6.89 11.48
CA LEU A 128 0.24 6.25 11.02
C LEU A 128 1.33 6.30 12.10
N GLU A 129 1.51 7.45 12.75
CA GLU A 129 2.42 7.61 13.91
C GLU A 129 2.02 6.73 15.09
N SER A 130 0.72 6.44 15.26
CA SER A 130 0.20 5.57 16.33
C SER A 130 0.35 4.07 16.06
N GLY A 131 0.97 3.68 14.95
CA GLY A 131 1.18 2.27 14.63
C GLY A 131 0.20 1.69 13.59
N GLN A 132 -0.58 2.51 12.89
CA GLN A 132 -1.49 2.00 11.87
C GLN A 132 -0.75 1.54 10.60
N TRP A 133 -0.94 0.28 10.25
CA TRP A 133 -0.65 -0.27 8.93
C TRP A 133 -1.62 0.19 7.85
N VAL A 134 -1.08 0.37 6.65
CA VAL A 134 -1.82 0.67 5.42
C VAL A 134 -1.86 -0.58 4.54
N ARG A 135 -3.06 -1.02 4.19
CA ARG A 135 -3.31 -2.10 3.23
C ARG A 135 -3.84 -1.51 1.93
N CYS A 136 -3.85 -2.32 0.89
CA CYS A 136 -4.50 -1.96 -0.35
C CYS A 136 -5.15 -3.14 -1.06
N VAL A 137 -6.11 -2.83 -1.91
CA VAL A 137 -6.55 -3.74 -2.97
C VAL A 137 -6.18 -3.14 -4.33
N LEU A 138 -5.72 -4.00 -5.24
CA LEU A 138 -5.31 -3.63 -6.58
C LEU A 138 -6.37 -4.13 -7.58
N LEU A 139 -7.22 -3.23 -8.04
CA LEU A 139 -8.28 -3.51 -9.00
C LEU A 139 -7.77 -3.30 -10.42
N LYS A 140 -8.15 -4.19 -11.35
CA LYS A 140 -7.80 -3.99 -12.76
C LYS A 140 -8.52 -2.75 -13.28
N VAL A 141 -7.78 -1.87 -13.96
CA VAL A 141 -8.39 -0.74 -14.67
C VAL A 141 -9.17 -1.29 -15.87
N PRO A 142 -10.44 -0.92 -16.06
CA PRO A 142 -11.19 -1.28 -17.27
C PRO A 142 -10.44 -0.77 -18.51
N GLY A 143 -10.25 -1.64 -19.50
CA GLY A 143 -9.65 -1.30 -20.80
C GLY A 143 -10.57 -0.47 -21.68
#